data_AF-A0A3D2JB05-F1
#
_entry.id   AF-A0A3D2JB05-F1
#
_cell.length_a   1.000
_cell.length_b   1.000
_cell.length_c   1.000
_cell.angle_alpha   90.00
_cell.angle_beta   90.00
_cell.angle_gamma   90.00
#
_symmetry.space_group_name_H-M   'P 1'
#
loop_
_entity.id
_entity.type
_entity.pdbx_description
1 polymer ?
#
loop_
_entity_poly.entity_id
_entity_poly.type
_entity_poly.pdbx_seq_one_letter_code
_entity_poly.pdbx_strand_id
1 'polypeptide(L)'
;GGNDSADTAHQLAQAAEHARYELHAISVPKTIDNDLPFTDHCPGYGSAARFIAQSTIDSTMNTLSIPWHYPVKVIEVMGRD
;
A
#
# COMPACT_ATOMS: atom_id res chain seq x y z
N GLY A 1 8.31 6.21 -2.87
CA GLY A 1 7.93 4.79 -2.87
C GLY A 1 7.60 4.39 -1.45
N GLY A 2 7.88 3.13 -1.10
CA GLY A 2 7.85 2.67 0.28
C GLY A 2 9.14 3.03 1.03
N ASN A 3 9.37 2.39 2.18
CA ASN A 3 10.54 2.61 3.05
C ASN A 3 11.86 2.43 2.28
N ASP A 4 12.05 1.30 1.60
CA ASP A 4 13.28 1.01 0.84
C ASP A 4 13.57 2.04 -0.26
N SER A 5 12.50 2.56 -0.89
CA SER A 5 12.65 3.60 -1.92
C SER A 5 13.08 4.94 -1.33
N ALA A 6 12.59 5.26 -0.12
CA ALA A 6 12.97 6.49 0.57
C ALA A 6 14.43 6.43 1.04
N ASP A 7 14.88 5.28 1.56
CA ASP A 7 16.28 5.05 1.93
C ASP A 7 17.21 5.15 0.70
N THR A 8 16.82 4.51 -0.41
CA THR A 8 17.58 4.63 -1.68
C THR A 8 17.70 6.08 -2.15
N ALA A 9 16.62 6.87 -2.07
CA ALA A 9 16.65 8.29 -2.44
C ALA A 9 17.59 9.11 -1.51
N HIS A 10 17.62 8.78 -0.22
CA HIS A 10 18.52 9.41 0.74
C HIS A 10 19.98 9.10 0.45
N GLN A 11 20.32 7.83 0.22
CA GLN A 11 21.68 7.41 -0.15
C GLN A 11 22.14 8.05 -1.46
N LEU A 12 21.25 8.19 -2.44
CA LEU A 12 21.55 8.86 -3.70
C LEU A 12 21.87 10.35 -3.52
N ALA A 13 21.10 11.05 -2.67
CA ALA A 13 21.36 12.46 -2.35
C ALA A 13 22.74 12.61 -1.68
N GLN A 14 23.07 11.75 -0.72
CA GLN A 14 24.37 11.74 -0.06
C GLN A 14 25.51 11.46 -1.04
N ALA A 15 25.33 10.51 -1.96
CA ALA A 15 26.34 10.19 -2.96
C ALA A 15 26.61 11.38 -3.91
N ALA A 16 25.56 12.08 -4.34
CA ALA A 16 25.70 13.26 -5.20
C ALA A 16 26.41 14.42 -4.49
N GLU A 17 26.11 14.64 -3.21
CA GLU A 17 26.80 15.63 -2.37
C GLU A 17 28.30 15.33 -2.28
N HIS A 18 28.69 14.08 -1.99
CA HIS A 18 30.10 13.67 -1.97
C HIS A 18 30.79 13.83 -3.32
N ALA A 19 30.08 13.61 -4.42
CA ALA A 19 30.58 13.78 -5.78
C ALA A 19 30.63 15.25 -6.25
N ARG A 20 30.12 16.19 -5.43
CA ARG A 20 29.92 17.60 -5.82
C ARG A 20 29.09 17.73 -7.09
N TYR A 21 28.08 16.87 -7.24
CA TYR A 21 27.16 16.84 -8.36
C TYR A 21 25.81 17.41 -7.92
N GLU A 22 25.32 18.42 -8.63
CA GLU A 22 24.04 19.06 -8.31
C GLU A 22 22.87 18.12 -8.69
N LEU A 23 22.37 17.40 -7.69
CA LEU A 23 21.23 16.50 -7.80
C LEU A 23 20.33 16.65 -6.58
N HIS A 24 19.03 16.75 -6.83
CA HIS A 24 18.01 16.73 -5.78
C HIS A 24 17.18 15.45 -5.89
N ALA A 25 17.22 14.62 -4.85
CA ALA A 25 16.37 13.44 -4.74
C ALA A 25 15.19 13.73 -3.80
N ILE A 26 13.96 13.55 -4.29
CA ILE A 26 12.74 13.80 -3.52
C ILE A 26 11.94 12.49 -3.46
N SER A 27 11.67 12.00 -2.24
CA SER A 27 10.83 10.82 -2.03
C SER A 27 9.35 11.21 -2.00
N VAL A 28 8.55 10.58 -2.86
CA VAL A 28 7.09 10.69 -2.84
C VAL A 28 6.51 9.45 -2.14
N PRO A 29 5.82 9.58 -0.98
CA PRO A 29 5.33 8.43 -0.22
C PRO A 29 4.32 7.61 -1.01
N LYS A 30 4.45 6.28 -1.01
CA LYS A 30 3.53 5.36 -1.69
C LYS A 30 3.61 3.95 -1.10
N THR A 31 2.51 3.46 -0.55
CA THR A 31 2.34 2.07 -0.10
C THR A 31 0.85 1.80 0.11
N ILE A 32 0.43 0.56 -0.15
CA ILE A 32 -0.93 0.11 0.19
C ILE A 32 -1.01 -0.42 1.61
N ASP A 33 0.12 -0.72 2.25
CA ASP A 33 0.20 -1.26 3.60
C ASP A 33 0.04 -0.17 4.69
N ASN A 34 0.06 1.10 4.28
CA ASN A 34 -0.10 2.26 5.17
C ASN A 34 0.94 2.36 6.29
N ASP A 35 2.17 1.95 6.00
CA ASP A 35 3.25 1.72 6.97
C ASP A 35 4.35 2.80 6.96
N LEU A 36 4.18 3.91 6.21
CA LEU A 36 5.15 5.01 6.23
C LEU A 36 4.91 5.95 7.42
N PRO A 37 5.98 6.35 8.14
CA PRO A 37 5.86 7.30 9.23
C PRO A 37 5.55 8.72 8.73
N PHE A 38 5.15 9.59 9.66
CA PHE A 38 4.90 11.04 9.51
C PHE A 38 3.70 11.45 8.64
N THR A 39 3.34 10.67 7.63
CA THR A 39 2.07 10.87 6.89
C THR A 39 0.90 10.29 7.69
N ASP A 40 -0.27 10.92 7.62
CA ASP A 40 -1.50 10.38 8.22
C ASP A 40 -1.96 9.11 7.49
N HIS A 41 -1.89 9.13 6.16
CA HIS A 41 -2.13 7.96 5.31
C HIS A 41 -1.20 7.93 4.11
N CYS A 42 -0.94 6.74 3.60
CA CYS A 42 -0.11 6.52 2.44
C CYS A 42 -0.93 6.54 1.14
N PRO A 43 -0.46 7.26 0.10
CA PRO A 43 -1.08 7.18 -1.22
C PRO A 43 -1.15 5.74 -1.73
N GLY A 44 -2.36 5.33 -2.10
CA GLY A 44 -2.69 3.96 -2.52
C GLY A 44 -3.51 3.17 -1.50
N TYR A 45 -3.26 3.36 -0.19
CA TYR A 45 -3.96 2.65 0.89
C TYR A 45 -5.48 2.79 0.81
N GLY A 46 -6.00 4.03 0.79
CA GLY A 46 -7.45 4.25 0.79
C GLY A 46 -8.17 3.63 -0.41
N SER A 47 -7.53 3.58 -1.57
CA SER A 47 -8.07 2.91 -2.76
C SER A 47 -8.11 1.40 -2.59
N ALA A 48 -7.04 0.80 -2.08
CA ALA A 48 -6.96 -0.64 -1.80
C ALA A 48 -7.96 -1.07 -0.72
N ALA A 49 -8.03 -0.31 0.38
CA ALA A 49 -8.98 -0.55 1.47
C ALA A 49 -10.43 -0.48 0.99
N ARG A 50 -10.78 0.53 0.19
CA ARG A 50 -12.12 0.67 -0.38
C ARG A 50 -12.47 -0.49 -1.32
N PHE A 51 -11.52 -0.94 -2.13
CA PHE A 51 -11.72 -2.09 -3.02
C PHE A 51 -12.00 -3.36 -2.21
N ILE A 52 -11.16 -3.68 -1.22
CA ILE A 52 -11.33 -4.84 -0.35
C ILE A 52 -12.68 -4.81 0.38
N ALA A 53 -13.05 -3.65 0.94
CA ALA A 53 -14.33 -3.48 1.63
C ALA A 53 -15.51 -3.77 0.71
N GLN A 54 -15.52 -3.18 -0.50
CA GLN A 54 -16.61 -3.40 -1.46
C GLN A 54 -16.67 -4.85 -1.92
N SER A 55 -15.53 -5.45 -2.29
CA SER A 55 -15.48 -6.86 -2.70
C SER A 55 -15.96 -7.80 -1.60
N THR A 56 -15.65 -7.51 -0.34
CA THR A 56 -16.12 -8.30 0.82
C THR A 56 -17.63 -8.18 0.99
N ILE A 57 -18.21 -6.99 0.84
CA ILE A 57 -19.65 -6.77 0.89
C ILE A 57 -20.34 -7.56 -0.22
N ASP A 58 -19.86 -7.45 -1.46
CA ASP A 58 -20.46 -8.14 -2.62
C ASP A 58 -20.38 -9.66 -2.46
N SER A 59 -19.23 -10.16 -1.97
CA SER A 59 -18.99 -11.57 -1.66
C SER A 59 -19.93 -12.09 -0.55
N THR A 60 -20.20 -11.26 0.45
CA THR A 60 -21.16 -11.55 1.52
C THR A 60 -22.58 -11.65 0.96
N MET A 61 -23.00 -10.68 0.12
CA MET A 61 -24.32 -10.70 -0.50
C MET A 61 -24.53 -11.95 -1.36
N ASN A 62 -23.50 -12.42 -2.07
CA ASN A 62 -23.54 -13.67 -2.80
C ASN A 62 -23.67 -14.90 -1.89
N THR A 63 -23.05 -14.89 -0.71
CA THR A 63 -23.20 -15.97 0.27
C THR A 63 -24.62 -16.03 0.83
N LEU A 64 -25.18 -14.86 1.15
CA LEU A 64 -26.54 -14.74 1.69
C LEU A 64 -27.64 -15.14 0.69
N SER A 65 -27.38 -15.05 -0.61
CA SER A 65 -28.39 -15.42 -1.62
C SER A 65 -28.54 -16.94 -1.80
N ILE A 66 -27.51 -17.73 -1.47
CA ILE A 66 -27.49 -19.20 -1.60
C ILE A 66 -26.71 -19.88 -0.45
N PRO A 67 -27.16 -19.69 0.81
CA PRO A 67 -26.39 -20.07 2.00
C PRO A 67 -26.15 -21.58 2.12
N TRP A 68 -27.00 -22.40 1.49
CA TRP A 68 -26.91 -23.86 1.53
C TRP A 68 -25.79 -24.44 0.65
N HIS A 69 -25.35 -23.70 -0.39
CA HIS A 69 -24.36 -24.19 -1.36
C HIS A 69 -22.96 -23.65 -1.10
N TYR A 70 -22.84 -22.36 -0.75
CA TYR A 70 -21.55 -21.72 -0.50
C TYR A 70 -21.56 -21.01 0.86
N PRO A 71 -21.64 -21.75 1.98
CA PRO A 71 -21.80 -21.17 3.32
C PRO A 71 -20.56 -20.40 3.82
N VAL A 72 -19.40 -20.60 3.19
CA VAL A 72 -18.12 -20.01 3.59
C VAL A 72 -17.41 -19.45 2.37
N LYS A 73 -16.83 -18.25 2.52
CA LYS A 73 -15.93 -17.64 1.54
C LYS A 73 -14.64 -17.20 2.22
N VAL A 74 -13.52 -17.49 1.56
CA VAL A 74 -12.19 -17.05 1.98
C VAL A 74 -11.74 -15.95 1.04
N ILE A 75 -11.33 -14.81 1.59
CA ILE A 75 -10.81 -13.66 0.84
C ILE A 75 -9.41 -13.37 1.38
N GLU A 76 -8.39 -13.74 0.61
CA GLU A 76 -7.02 -13.36 0.88
C GLU A 76 -6.75 -11.98 0.28
N VAL A 77 -6.08 -11.12 1.03
CA VAL A 77 -5.76 -9.75 0.61
C VAL A 77 -4.26 -9.49 0.75
N MET A 78 -3.75 -8.55 -0.03
CA MET A 78 -2.38 -8.06 0.15
C MET A 78 -2.25 -7.37 1.51
N GLY A 79 -1.13 -7.63 2.18
CA GLY A 79 -0.74 -7.02 3.43
C GLY A 79 0.57 -7.67 3.84
N ARG A 80 1.63 -6.87 3.95
CA ARG A 80 2.94 -7.36 4.38
C ARG A 80 3.24 -6.83 5.78
N ASP A 81 3.32 -7.77 6.71
CA ASP A 81 3.67 -7.62 8.13
C ASP A 81 2.69 -6.81 9.00
#